data_AF-A0A2G6MSD7-F1
#
_entry.id   AF-A0A2G6MSD7-F1
#
_cell.length_a   1.000
_cell.length_b   1.000
_cell.length_c   1.000
_cell.angle_alpha   90.00
_cell.angle_beta   90.00
_cell.angle_gamma   90.00
#
_symmetry.space_group_name_H-M   'P 1'
#
loop_
_entity.id
_entity.type
_entity.pdbx_description
1 polymer ?
#
loop_
_entity_poly.entity_id
_entity_poly.type
_entity_poly.pdbx_seq_one_letter_code
_entity_poly.pdbx_strand_id
1 'polypeptide(L)'
;MGDINAQDFINELVFCLNTKDTVKAKALLQFASDANIDIQVQKRIMAELAKGPANVVFPLLKYLTTIEISNTQVQESLYDLILDKAYGNTNLVAEYINSNEKKTRIQFIRAARDLFLEETIPVLIQVVQDETDTEIIRSAMNSLAVFRKPEHLNIFSSFITHSDPEIIKTAIFAISAMPNPQAADTLISFLCEDETINELLIQALTEKQDLYDLEKLTLLLSSPVTNIRDTAIDELINMGKKATPLLTKAFQNAEADYMVHLITTLGYIGDQAAIPAIIDIINTQPEDANIRQAAYEAMERIPSPRTAICLVQGLQDPEESVRMSAARTIDKNLSKPLVAGLKNMIRDKSPEAVSTVSTLIDADASNVFNFLMDEKSFRELAGTHIAEKASPSTRKVFLKNMAAIGQVEFAKEIAPPITEADKAEASSSIKIVVVDDSKMMLKLYQNKLSALGLVCETYNRPENAVKRILSGKTDLVITDLNMPNINGLELTMEIRRKFTRTDLPILMITTQSDFIEKRGGDMVINKALLEKSGINKILHKPFSDNHFKASVFELLKHVRSFIP
;
A
#
# COMPACT_ATOMS: atom_id res chain seq x y z
N MET A 1 48.65 34.31 18.59
CA MET A 1 47.86 35.57 18.66
C MET A 1 47.60 35.80 20.13
N GLY A 2 47.96 36.97 20.67
CA GLY A 2 47.96 37.23 22.11
C GLY A 2 46.58 37.02 22.72
N ASP A 3 46.53 36.51 23.95
CA ASP A 3 45.32 36.30 24.74
C ASP A 3 44.45 37.55 24.69
N ILE A 4 43.39 37.51 23.87
CA ILE A 4 42.38 38.55 23.85
C ILE A 4 41.70 38.46 25.22
N ASN A 5 41.88 39.49 26.05
CA ASN A 5 41.18 39.59 27.31
C ASN A 5 39.67 39.69 27.02
N ALA A 6 38.94 38.62 27.36
CA ALA A 6 37.51 38.50 27.10
C ALA A 6 36.71 39.67 27.69
N GLN A 7 37.13 40.21 28.84
CA GLN A 7 36.45 41.33 29.48
C GLN A 7 36.64 42.64 28.70
N ASP A 8 37.85 42.90 28.20
CA ASP A 8 38.15 44.09 27.40
C ASP A 8 37.41 44.05 26.08
N PHE A 9 37.33 42.87 25.46
CA PHE A 9 36.52 42.63 24.27
C PHE A 9 35.04 42.95 24.51
N ILE A 10 34.45 42.40 25.57
CA ILE A 10 33.04 42.62 25.91
C ILE A 10 32.77 44.10 26.17
N ASN A 11 33.64 44.76 26.95
CA ASN A 11 33.51 46.18 27.26
C ASN A 11 33.55 47.04 25.98
N GLU A 12 34.44 46.72 25.05
CA GLU A 12 34.57 47.43 23.78
C GLU A 12 33.34 47.19 22.88
N LEU A 13 32.81 45.97 22.84
CA LEU A 13 31.58 45.67 22.10
C LEU A 13 30.39 46.46 22.68
N VAL A 14 30.23 46.49 24.01
CA VAL A 14 29.20 47.29 24.68
C VAL A 14 29.34 48.77 24.36
N PHE A 15 30.58 49.29 24.34
CA PHE A 15 30.86 50.66 23.92
C PHE A 15 30.41 50.92 22.48
N CYS A 16 30.71 50.01 21.54
CA CYS A 16 30.28 50.13 20.15
C CYS A 16 28.75 50.14 20.01
N LEU A 17 28.04 49.29 20.77
CA LEU A 17 26.57 49.25 20.78
C LEU A 17 25.96 50.56 21.28
N ASN A 18 26.51 51.12 22.35
CA ASN A 18 26.05 52.39 22.94
C ASN A 18 26.32 53.60 22.02
N THR A 19 27.46 53.58 21.32
CA THR A 19 27.86 54.64 20.37
C THR A 19 27.32 54.43 18.95
N LYS A 20 26.63 53.30 18.70
CA LYS A 20 26.08 52.90 17.40
C LYS A 20 27.13 52.70 16.31
N ASP A 21 28.37 52.38 16.68
CA ASP A 21 29.46 52.11 15.74
C ASP A 21 29.39 50.66 15.22
N THR A 22 28.59 50.48 14.16
CA THR A 22 28.39 49.16 13.54
C THR A 22 29.63 48.64 12.81
N VAL A 23 30.54 49.52 12.36
CA VAL A 23 31.74 49.12 11.63
C VAL A 23 32.73 48.48 12.59
N LYS A 24 33.01 49.17 13.72
CA LYS A 24 33.90 48.65 14.75
C LYS A 24 33.32 47.41 15.42
N ALA A 25 32.01 47.39 15.68
CA ALA A 25 31.34 46.20 16.21
C ALA A 25 31.49 44.98 15.29
N LYS A 26 31.35 45.13 13.96
CA LYS A 26 31.58 44.01 13.01
C LYS A 26 33.01 43.49 13.07
N ALA A 27 33.99 44.40 13.10
CA ALA A 27 35.40 44.02 13.20
C ALA A 27 35.68 43.22 14.49
N LEU A 28 35.05 43.59 15.61
CA LEU A 28 35.13 42.83 16.87
C LEU A 28 34.47 41.45 16.72
N LEU A 29 33.28 41.39 16.13
CA LEU A 29 32.52 40.13 15.99
C LEU A 29 33.17 39.11 15.07
N GLN A 30 34.11 39.50 14.20
CA GLN A 30 34.93 38.54 13.45
C GLN A 30 35.61 37.55 14.40
N PHE A 31 36.15 38.06 15.51
CA PHE A 31 36.82 37.24 16.53
C PHE A 31 35.82 36.39 17.31
N ALA A 32 34.57 36.81 17.45
CA ALA A 32 33.54 36.05 18.16
C ALA A 32 33.24 34.68 17.53
N SER A 33 33.60 34.47 16.25
CA SER A 33 33.49 33.17 15.56
C SER A 33 34.71 32.26 15.71
N ASP A 34 35.79 32.72 16.34
CA ASP A 34 37.01 31.92 16.52
C ASP A 34 36.76 30.74 17.47
N ALA A 35 37.05 29.53 17.00
CA ALA A 35 36.87 28.29 17.75
C ALA A 35 37.74 28.21 19.02
N ASN A 36 38.78 29.04 19.13
CA ASN A 36 39.64 29.11 20.31
C ASN A 36 39.08 29.99 21.43
N ILE A 37 37.99 30.72 21.19
CA ILE A 37 37.32 31.52 22.24
C ILE A 37 36.39 30.61 23.07
N ASP A 38 36.43 30.82 24.39
CA ASP A 38 35.57 30.11 25.32
C ASP A 38 34.07 30.32 25.01
N ILE A 39 33.30 29.23 25.04
CA ILE A 39 31.87 29.23 24.69
C ILE A 39 31.06 30.17 25.59
N GLN A 40 31.43 30.33 26.87
CA GLN A 40 30.75 31.26 27.78
C GLN A 40 30.98 32.72 27.36
N VAL A 41 32.16 33.03 26.82
CA VAL A 41 32.45 34.37 26.27
C VAL A 41 31.59 34.61 25.03
N GLN A 42 31.50 33.64 24.11
CA GLN A 42 30.64 33.73 22.93
C GLN A 42 29.16 33.90 23.30
N LYS A 43 28.66 33.14 24.28
CA LYS A 43 27.29 33.32 24.81
C LYS A 43 27.10 34.68 25.46
N ARG A 44 28.11 35.19 26.17
CA ARG A 44 28.06 36.53 26.77
C ARG A 44 28.00 37.62 25.71
N ILE A 45 28.72 37.46 24.59
CA ILE A 45 28.62 38.36 23.44
C ILE A 45 27.19 38.42 22.91
N MET A 46 26.54 37.26 22.70
CA MET A 46 25.13 37.23 22.27
C MET A 46 24.21 37.94 23.27
N ALA A 47 24.43 37.74 24.57
CA ALA A 47 23.66 38.41 25.62
C ALA A 47 23.87 39.93 25.67
N GLU A 48 25.05 40.45 25.31
CA GLU A 48 25.27 41.90 25.21
C GLU A 48 24.65 42.47 23.92
N LEU A 49 24.73 41.75 22.80
CA LEU A 49 24.02 42.12 21.57
C LEU A 49 22.50 42.18 21.80
N ALA A 50 21.94 41.28 22.61
CA ALA A 50 20.52 41.29 23.00
C ALA A 50 20.11 42.60 23.71
N LYS A 51 21.02 43.33 24.35
CA LYS A 51 20.71 44.60 25.01
C LYS A 51 20.82 45.82 24.07
N GLY A 52 21.48 45.65 22.93
CA GLY A 52 21.69 46.72 21.96
C GLY A 52 20.41 47.13 21.21
N PRO A 53 20.34 48.37 20.67
CA PRO A 53 19.18 48.83 19.90
C PRO A 53 19.05 48.06 18.57
N ALA A 54 17.83 47.72 18.19
CA ALA A 54 17.55 46.82 17.05
C ALA A 54 18.21 47.31 15.74
N ASN A 55 18.11 48.59 15.41
CA ASN A 55 18.72 49.17 14.21
C ASN A 55 20.25 49.08 14.15
N VAL A 56 20.92 48.89 15.28
CA VAL A 56 22.38 48.64 15.35
C VAL A 56 22.65 47.14 15.29
N VAL A 57 21.85 46.33 15.98
CA VAL A 57 22.09 44.89 16.13
C VAL A 57 21.74 44.11 14.85
N PHE A 58 20.68 44.45 14.12
CA PHE A 58 20.31 43.76 12.86
C PHE A 58 21.45 43.73 11.82
N PRO A 59 22.16 44.85 11.54
CA PRO A 59 23.35 44.83 10.69
C PRO A 59 24.48 43.91 11.18
N LEU A 60 24.57 43.70 12.50
CA LEU A 60 25.52 42.78 13.12
C LEU A 60 25.04 41.33 13.01
N LEU A 61 23.74 41.08 13.17
CA LEU A 61 23.14 39.76 12.96
C LEU A 61 23.36 39.28 11.53
N LYS A 62 23.11 40.14 10.53
CA LYS A 62 23.42 39.83 9.13
C LYS A 62 24.89 39.49 8.92
N TYR A 63 25.81 40.09 9.67
CA TYR A 63 27.22 39.72 9.59
C TYR A 63 27.49 38.38 10.28
N LEU A 64 26.92 38.16 11.47
CA LEU A 64 27.07 36.93 12.23
C LEU A 64 26.48 35.70 11.50
N THR A 65 25.47 35.88 10.65
CA THR A 65 24.92 34.81 9.81
C THR A 65 25.80 34.45 8.63
N THR A 66 26.74 35.31 8.20
CA THR A 66 27.67 35.00 7.11
C THR A 66 28.93 34.27 7.57
N ILE A 67 29.37 34.51 8.81
CA ILE A 67 30.56 33.87 9.36
C ILE A 67 30.25 32.44 9.81
N GLU A 68 31.24 31.56 9.71
CA GLU A 68 31.11 30.17 10.12
C GLU A 68 31.31 30.04 11.64
N ILE A 69 30.27 29.62 12.35
CA ILE A 69 30.33 29.34 13.78
C ILE A 69 30.29 27.83 13.96
N SER A 70 31.41 27.19 14.28
CA SER A 70 31.50 25.73 14.35
C SER A 70 30.76 25.11 15.54
N ASN A 71 30.53 25.88 16.61
CA ASN A 71 29.90 25.39 17.83
C ASN A 71 28.36 25.45 17.77
N THR A 72 27.71 24.29 17.88
CA THR A 72 26.23 24.18 17.80
C THR A 72 25.51 24.99 18.87
N GLN A 73 25.99 25.04 20.12
CA GLN A 73 25.32 25.82 21.17
C GLN A 73 25.36 27.32 20.91
N VAL A 74 26.40 27.78 20.21
CA VAL A 74 26.57 29.20 19.85
C VAL A 74 25.71 29.53 18.63
N GLN A 75 25.57 28.60 17.68
CA GLN A 75 24.60 28.72 16.58
C GLN A 75 23.16 28.84 17.12
N GLU A 76 22.79 28.00 18.10
CA GLU A 76 21.49 28.10 18.79
C GLU A 76 21.33 29.46 19.48
N SER A 77 22.35 29.91 20.23
CA SER A 77 22.34 31.20 20.91
C SER A 77 22.23 32.39 19.93
N LEU A 78 22.82 32.28 18.75
CA LEU A 78 22.68 33.28 17.68
C LEU A 78 21.24 33.30 17.16
N TYR A 79 20.62 32.14 16.96
CA TYR A 79 19.23 32.08 16.52
C TYR A 79 18.26 32.61 17.58
N ASP A 80 18.48 32.30 18.85
CA ASP A 80 17.71 32.87 19.97
C ASP A 80 17.81 34.40 20.00
N LEU A 81 19.00 34.95 19.74
CA LEU A 81 19.22 36.38 19.61
C LEU A 81 18.47 36.97 18.40
N ILE A 82 18.41 36.26 17.27
CA ILE A 82 17.62 36.67 16.11
C ILE A 82 16.14 36.74 16.48
N LEU A 83 15.61 35.74 17.19
CA LEU A 83 14.22 35.73 17.67
C LEU A 83 13.93 36.89 18.63
N ASP A 84 14.79 37.09 19.64
CA ASP A 84 14.69 38.21 20.59
C ASP A 84 14.63 39.56 19.87
N LYS A 85 15.51 39.76 18.88
CA LYS A 85 15.57 41.02 18.11
C LYS A 85 14.44 41.16 17.11
N ALA A 86 13.96 40.06 16.54
CA ALA A 86 12.84 40.07 15.61
C ALA A 86 11.52 40.42 16.31
N TYR A 87 11.35 40.02 17.57
CA TYR A 87 10.14 40.33 18.34
C TYR A 87 9.93 41.85 18.45
N GLY A 88 8.76 42.32 18.00
CA GLY A 88 8.40 43.75 17.96
C GLY A 88 9.11 44.57 16.88
N ASN A 89 9.91 43.97 16.01
CA ASN A 89 10.68 44.66 14.95
C ASN A 89 10.37 44.12 13.55
N THR A 90 9.09 43.84 13.25
CA THR A 90 8.67 43.17 12.01
C THR A 90 9.13 43.87 10.72
N ASN A 91 9.17 45.20 10.69
CA ASN A 91 9.66 45.95 9.53
C ASN A 91 11.14 45.64 9.21
N LEU A 92 11.97 45.49 10.25
CA LEU A 92 13.37 45.10 10.08
C LEU A 92 13.48 43.64 9.67
N VAL A 93 12.63 42.75 10.19
CA VAL A 93 12.58 41.36 9.72
C VAL A 93 12.27 41.30 8.23
N ALA A 94 11.25 42.03 7.76
CA ALA A 94 10.89 42.10 6.35
C ALA A 94 12.02 42.66 5.46
N GLU A 95 12.75 43.68 5.93
CA GLU A 95 13.94 44.20 5.25
C GLU A 95 15.02 43.11 5.08
N TYR A 96 15.29 42.31 6.11
CA TYR A 96 16.37 41.32 6.09
C TYR A 96 16.00 40.02 5.36
N ILE A 97 14.70 39.70 5.24
CA ILE A 97 14.19 38.68 4.30
C ILE A 97 14.56 39.02 2.84
N ASN A 98 14.60 40.31 2.50
CA ASN A 98 15.02 40.83 1.18
C ASN A 98 16.53 41.10 1.07
N SER A 99 17.33 40.71 2.06
CA SER A 99 18.78 40.92 1.98
C SER A 99 19.39 40.10 0.84
N ASN A 100 20.51 40.54 0.26
CA ASN A 100 21.17 39.78 -0.82
C ASN A 100 21.91 38.51 -0.35
N GLU A 101 21.95 38.24 0.95
CA GLU A 101 22.77 37.15 1.50
C GLU A 101 21.90 35.99 1.96
N LYS A 102 22.11 34.83 1.33
CA LYS A 102 21.27 33.64 1.46
C LYS A 102 21.06 33.19 2.91
N LYS A 103 22.13 33.04 3.71
CA LYS A 103 22.01 32.51 5.08
C LYS A 103 21.18 33.45 5.96
N THR A 104 21.41 34.75 5.84
CA THR A 104 20.69 35.82 6.53
C THR A 104 19.21 35.72 6.20
N ARG A 105 18.84 35.69 4.92
CA ARG A 105 17.44 35.57 4.51
C ARG A 105 16.77 34.36 5.13
N ILE A 106 17.39 33.18 5.05
CA ILE A 106 16.85 31.93 5.60
C ILE A 106 16.60 32.07 7.11
N GLN A 107 17.53 32.66 7.86
CA GLN A 107 17.34 32.86 9.31
C GLN A 107 16.20 33.82 9.62
N PHE A 108 16.05 34.93 8.87
CA PHE A 108 14.96 35.89 9.09
C PHE A 108 13.60 35.40 8.59
N ILE A 109 13.57 34.59 7.52
CA ILE A 109 12.37 33.85 7.10
C ILE A 109 11.95 32.87 8.21
N ARG A 110 12.91 32.13 8.77
CA ARG A 110 12.66 31.20 9.88
C ARG A 110 12.15 31.95 11.13
N ALA A 111 12.73 33.10 11.45
CA ALA A 111 12.30 33.93 12.56
C ALA A 111 10.87 34.47 12.36
N ALA A 112 10.52 34.88 11.13
CA ALA A 112 9.17 35.30 10.78
C ALA A 112 8.14 34.19 11.01
N ARG A 113 8.49 32.94 10.66
CA ARG A 113 7.69 31.76 10.93
C ARG A 113 7.54 31.48 12.42
N ASP A 114 8.66 31.36 13.13
CA ASP A 114 8.69 30.90 14.52
C ASP A 114 8.04 31.92 15.48
N LEU A 115 8.02 33.20 15.10
CA LEU A 115 7.33 34.28 15.82
C LEU A 115 5.94 34.62 15.26
N PHE A 116 5.46 33.91 14.23
CA PHE A 116 4.16 34.15 13.59
C PHE A 116 3.94 35.62 13.16
N LEU A 117 4.95 36.24 12.53
CA LEU A 117 4.90 37.65 12.14
C LEU A 117 4.07 37.85 10.86
N GLU A 118 2.75 38.03 11.02
CA GLU A 118 1.82 38.15 9.88
C GLU A 118 2.14 39.28 8.92
N GLU A 119 2.72 40.39 9.39
CA GLU A 119 3.07 41.52 8.53
C GLU A 119 4.20 41.19 7.55
N THR A 120 4.88 40.05 7.71
CA THR A 120 5.87 39.54 6.75
C THR A 120 5.26 38.77 5.58
N ILE A 121 3.96 38.45 5.61
CA ILE A 121 3.30 37.68 4.54
C ILE A 121 3.53 38.28 3.14
N PRO A 122 3.38 39.60 2.90
CA PRO A 122 3.59 40.17 1.57
C PRO A 122 5.01 39.92 1.03
N VAL A 123 6.03 40.06 1.89
CA VAL A 123 7.42 39.81 1.48
C VAL A 123 7.70 38.32 1.29
N LEU A 124 7.10 37.45 2.11
CA LEU A 124 7.23 36.00 1.93
C LEU A 124 6.60 35.52 0.62
N ILE A 125 5.42 36.03 0.25
CA ILE A 125 4.79 35.74 -1.03
C ILE A 125 5.69 36.18 -2.18
N GLN A 126 6.24 37.39 -2.10
CA GLN A 126 7.17 37.89 -3.10
C GLN A 126 8.41 36.98 -3.23
N VAL A 127 9.00 36.55 -2.11
CA VAL A 127 10.14 35.63 -2.13
C VAL A 127 9.76 34.29 -2.76
N VAL A 128 8.58 33.74 -2.50
CA VAL A 128 8.16 32.48 -3.13
C VAL A 128 8.02 32.64 -4.66
N GLN A 129 7.58 33.80 -5.15
CA GLN A 129 7.29 34.03 -6.57
C GLN A 129 8.50 34.47 -7.39
N ASP A 130 9.36 35.33 -6.83
CA ASP A 130 10.44 36.00 -7.58
C ASP A 130 11.80 35.31 -7.43
N GLU A 131 11.97 34.43 -6.44
CA GLU A 131 13.24 33.79 -6.12
C GLU A 131 13.57 32.60 -7.04
N THR A 132 14.86 32.32 -7.20
CA THR A 132 15.37 31.17 -7.97
C THR A 132 16.12 30.16 -7.10
N ASP A 133 16.66 30.57 -5.95
CA ASP A 133 17.31 29.64 -5.01
C ASP A 133 16.26 28.76 -4.30
N THR A 134 16.35 27.46 -4.54
CA THR A 134 15.35 26.49 -4.09
C THR A 134 15.30 26.35 -2.56
N GLU A 135 16.38 26.61 -1.85
CA GLU A 135 16.40 26.57 -0.38
C GLU A 135 15.65 27.77 0.21
N ILE A 136 15.82 28.94 -0.40
CA ILE A 136 15.12 30.16 0.01
C ILE A 136 13.61 30.01 -0.27
N ILE A 137 13.24 29.54 -1.47
CA ILE A 137 11.84 29.29 -1.85
C ILE A 137 11.18 28.33 -0.85
N ARG A 138 11.83 27.19 -0.54
CA ARG A 138 11.32 26.21 0.43
C ARG A 138 11.19 26.82 1.84
N SER A 139 12.19 27.60 2.28
CA SER A 139 12.13 28.27 3.58
C SER A 139 10.94 29.24 3.65
N ALA A 140 10.71 30.02 2.58
CA ALA A 140 9.61 30.98 2.50
C ALA A 140 8.25 30.29 2.45
N MET A 141 8.09 29.22 1.66
CA MET A 141 6.85 28.42 1.63
C MET A 141 6.52 27.82 2.99
N ASN A 142 7.50 27.22 3.66
CA ASN A 142 7.33 26.69 5.02
C ASN A 142 6.93 27.79 6.02
N SER A 143 7.50 28.99 5.88
CA SER A 143 7.11 30.14 6.70
C SER A 143 5.67 30.56 6.43
N LEU A 144 5.28 30.61 5.16
CA LEU A 144 3.94 31.03 4.73
C LEU A 144 2.84 30.05 5.14
N ALA A 145 3.16 28.74 5.16
CA ALA A 145 2.23 27.67 5.51
C ALA A 145 1.73 27.75 6.97
N VAL A 146 2.53 28.29 7.88
CA VAL A 146 2.19 28.40 9.31
C VAL A 146 1.00 29.34 9.56
N PHE A 147 0.76 30.31 8.69
CA PHE A 147 -0.35 31.26 8.81
C PHE A 147 -1.71 30.67 8.43
N ARG A 148 -1.76 29.53 7.74
CA ARG A 148 -2.99 28.80 7.40
C ARG A 148 -4.07 29.63 6.69
N LYS A 149 -3.67 30.60 5.85
CA LYS A 149 -4.61 31.43 5.08
C LYS A 149 -5.00 30.71 3.78
N PRO A 150 -6.30 30.50 3.51
CA PRO A 150 -6.75 29.79 2.30
C PRO A 150 -6.27 30.41 0.98
N GLU A 151 -6.07 31.73 0.95
CA GLU A 151 -5.50 32.43 -0.22
C GLU A 151 -4.09 31.95 -0.63
N HIS A 152 -3.34 31.34 0.29
CA HIS A 152 -2.02 30.78 0.01
C HIS A 152 -2.08 29.46 -0.78
N LEU A 153 -3.23 28.77 -0.82
CA LEU A 153 -3.37 27.49 -1.52
C LEU A 153 -2.97 27.61 -3.00
N ASN A 154 -3.43 28.65 -3.69
CA ASN A 154 -3.10 28.85 -5.10
C ASN A 154 -1.59 29.05 -5.32
N ILE A 155 -0.90 29.65 -4.35
CA ILE A 155 0.55 29.85 -4.41
C ILE A 155 1.24 28.49 -4.27
N PHE A 156 0.89 27.69 -3.27
CA PHE A 156 1.53 26.38 -3.10
C PHE A 156 1.22 25.42 -4.26
N SER A 157 -0.02 25.41 -4.74
CA SER A 157 -0.47 24.57 -5.84
C SER A 157 0.35 24.77 -7.13
N SER A 158 0.85 25.99 -7.40
CA SER A 158 1.66 26.24 -8.59
C SER A 158 3.03 25.55 -8.57
N PHE A 159 3.48 25.04 -7.42
CA PHE A 159 4.78 24.38 -7.26
C PHE A 159 4.72 22.85 -7.29
N ILE A 160 3.52 22.24 -7.38
CA ILE A 160 3.38 20.78 -7.48
C ILE A 160 3.97 20.24 -8.81
N THR A 161 3.98 21.06 -9.86
CA THR A 161 4.54 20.71 -11.18
C THR A 161 5.98 21.18 -11.36
N HIS A 162 6.66 21.60 -10.29
CA HIS A 162 8.04 22.07 -10.34
C HIS A 162 9.03 20.94 -10.69
N SER A 163 10.20 21.26 -11.25
CA SER A 163 11.19 20.24 -11.66
C SER A 163 12.04 19.70 -10.51
N ASP A 164 12.19 20.48 -9.43
CA ASP A 164 12.90 20.09 -8.20
C ASP A 164 11.97 19.31 -7.25
N PRO A 165 12.24 18.02 -6.95
CA PRO A 165 11.42 17.20 -6.05
C PRO A 165 11.28 17.77 -4.64
N GLU A 166 12.29 18.47 -4.12
CA GLU A 166 12.25 19.05 -2.78
C GLU A 166 11.27 20.24 -2.70
N ILE A 167 11.11 20.97 -3.81
CA ILE A 167 10.10 22.03 -3.92
C ILE A 167 8.70 21.42 -3.98
N ILE A 168 8.50 20.39 -4.80
CA ILE A 168 7.21 19.67 -4.90
C ILE A 168 6.79 19.17 -3.51
N LYS A 169 7.70 18.47 -2.83
CA LYS A 169 7.49 17.96 -1.47
C LYS A 169 7.10 19.08 -0.51
N THR A 170 7.84 20.19 -0.52
CA THR A 170 7.56 21.33 0.37
C THR A 170 6.19 21.95 0.07
N ALA A 171 5.82 22.07 -1.20
CA ALA A 171 4.51 22.59 -1.61
C ALA A 171 3.37 21.68 -1.14
N ILE A 172 3.52 20.37 -1.31
CA ILE A 172 2.56 19.35 -0.84
C ILE A 172 2.37 19.45 0.68
N PHE A 173 3.45 19.55 1.47
CA PHE A 173 3.33 19.70 2.92
C PHE A 173 2.81 21.08 3.35
N ALA A 174 3.04 22.13 2.56
CA ALA A 174 2.46 23.45 2.81
C ALA A 174 0.94 23.44 2.59
N ILE A 175 0.45 22.77 1.53
CA ILE A 175 -0.99 22.52 1.31
C ILE A 175 -1.52 21.62 2.42
N SER A 176 -0.80 20.53 2.69
CA SER A 176 -0.69 19.79 3.95
C SER A 176 -1.24 20.58 5.12
N ALA A 177 -0.47 21.57 5.58
CA ALA A 177 -0.75 22.37 6.77
C ALA A 177 -2.04 23.22 6.75
N MET A 178 -2.70 23.42 5.61
CA MET A 178 -3.91 24.25 5.50
C MET A 178 -5.13 23.58 6.16
N PRO A 179 -6.20 24.33 6.48
CA PRO A 179 -7.44 23.78 7.02
C PRO A 179 -8.20 22.91 6.02
N ASN A 180 -8.88 21.87 6.52
CA ASN A 180 -9.81 21.05 5.75
C ASN A 180 -11.19 21.74 5.62
N PRO A 181 -11.96 21.48 4.54
CA PRO A 181 -11.74 20.46 3.49
C PRO A 181 -10.81 20.87 2.35
N GLN A 182 -10.46 22.16 2.22
CA GLN A 182 -9.79 22.68 1.03
C GLN A 182 -8.40 22.08 0.82
N ALA A 183 -7.65 21.82 1.89
CA ALA A 183 -6.33 21.18 1.81
C ALA A 183 -6.43 19.79 1.18
N ALA A 184 -7.23 18.89 1.76
CA ALA A 184 -7.40 17.53 1.27
C ALA A 184 -7.92 17.48 -0.17
N ASP A 185 -8.96 18.25 -0.47
CA ASP A 185 -9.55 18.30 -1.81
C ASP A 185 -8.54 18.81 -2.85
N THR A 186 -7.70 19.78 -2.48
CA THR A 186 -6.62 20.26 -3.34
C THR A 186 -5.61 19.15 -3.61
N LEU A 187 -5.10 18.46 -2.58
CA LEU A 187 -4.12 17.37 -2.75
C LEU A 187 -4.65 16.27 -3.68
N ILE A 188 -5.90 15.84 -3.47
CA ILE A 188 -6.54 14.80 -4.28
C ILE A 188 -6.68 15.24 -5.74
N SER A 189 -6.93 16.54 -5.99
CA SER A 189 -7.04 17.06 -7.36
C SER A 189 -5.73 17.01 -8.14
N PHE A 190 -4.59 16.83 -7.47
CA PHE A 190 -3.27 16.72 -8.08
C PHE A 190 -2.79 15.28 -8.28
N LEU A 191 -3.58 14.27 -7.88
CA LEU A 191 -3.27 12.89 -8.18
C LEU A 191 -3.18 12.69 -9.71
N CYS A 192 -2.12 12.03 -10.17
CA CYS A 192 -1.76 11.96 -11.59
C CYS A 192 -1.16 10.58 -11.95
N GLU A 193 -0.54 10.47 -13.13
CA GLU A 193 0.12 9.23 -13.56
C GLU A 193 1.50 9.03 -12.89
N ASP A 194 2.09 10.07 -12.30
CA ASP A 194 3.39 9.99 -11.62
C ASP A 194 3.24 9.36 -10.23
N GLU A 195 3.81 8.16 -10.08
CA GLU A 195 3.76 7.38 -8.84
C GLU A 195 4.45 8.08 -7.66
N THR A 196 5.61 8.70 -7.89
CA THR A 196 6.36 9.38 -6.83
C THR A 196 5.61 10.60 -6.30
N ILE A 197 4.93 11.35 -7.18
CA ILE A 197 4.08 12.47 -6.74
C ILE A 197 2.87 11.97 -5.96
N ASN A 198 2.21 10.91 -6.42
CA ASN A 198 1.06 10.33 -5.73
C ASN A 198 1.41 9.82 -4.33
N GLU A 199 2.56 9.17 -4.17
CA GLU A 199 3.08 8.76 -2.86
C GLU A 199 3.17 9.94 -1.89
N LEU A 200 3.77 11.06 -2.33
CA LEU A 200 3.90 12.26 -1.51
C LEU A 200 2.53 12.88 -1.16
N LEU A 201 1.60 12.95 -2.11
CA LEU A 201 0.26 13.49 -1.89
C LEU A 201 -0.54 12.66 -0.87
N ILE A 202 -0.48 11.33 -1.00
CA ILE A 202 -1.20 10.40 -0.12
C ILE A 202 -0.56 10.37 1.27
N GLN A 203 0.77 10.41 1.37
CA GLN A 203 1.46 10.53 2.65
C GLN A 203 1.04 11.83 3.38
N ALA A 204 0.93 12.95 2.66
CA ALA A 204 0.55 14.23 3.24
C ALA A 204 -0.89 14.28 3.77
N LEU A 205 -1.81 13.47 3.21
CA LEU A 205 -3.15 13.25 3.79
C LEU A 205 -3.07 12.46 5.11
N THR A 206 -2.16 11.50 5.20
CA THR A 206 -2.07 10.57 6.34
C THR A 206 -1.40 11.20 7.57
N GLU A 207 -0.38 12.03 7.38
CA GLU A 207 0.47 12.56 8.47
C GLU A 207 -0.29 13.35 9.55
N LYS A 208 -1.34 14.10 9.16
CA LYS A 208 -2.12 14.93 10.08
C LYS A 208 -3.03 14.13 11.02
N GLN A 209 -3.38 12.90 10.64
CA GLN A 209 -4.39 12.08 11.30
C GLN A 209 -5.74 12.82 11.51
N ASP A 210 -6.08 13.78 10.64
CA ASP A 210 -7.37 14.45 10.65
C ASP A 210 -8.46 13.54 10.08
N LEU A 211 -9.66 13.58 10.67
CA LEU A 211 -10.74 12.67 10.27
C LEU A 211 -11.14 12.85 8.80
N TYR A 212 -11.16 14.09 8.29
CA TYR A 212 -11.55 14.36 6.91
C TYR A 212 -10.51 13.80 5.93
N ASP A 213 -9.22 14.02 6.19
CA ASP A 213 -8.12 13.48 5.38
C ASP A 213 -8.19 11.95 5.33
N LEU A 214 -8.42 11.31 6.47
CA LEU A 214 -8.48 9.85 6.57
C LEU A 214 -9.75 9.25 5.91
N GLU A 215 -10.88 9.96 5.94
CA GLU A 215 -12.07 9.57 5.17
C GLU A 215 -11.81 9.65 3.66
N LYS A 216 -11.09 10.68 3.20
CA LYS A 216 -10.67 10.78 1.79
C LYS A 216 -9.65 9.72 1.40
N LEU A 217 -8.66 9.44 2.24
CA LEU A 217 -7.70 8.35 2.05
C LEU A 217 -8.43 7.01 1.88
N THR A 218 -9.45 6.75 2.70
CA THR A 218 -10.26 5.54 2.59
C THR A 218 -11.01 5.46 1.25
N LEU A 219 -11.52 6.59 0.74
CA LEU A 219 -12.17 6.64 -0.57
C LEU A 219 -11.21 6.35 -1.73
N LEU A 220 -9.90 6.60 -1.59
CA LEU A 220 -8.91 6.28 -2.63
C LEU A 220 -8.80 4.77 -2.91
N LEU A 221 -9.30 3.91 -2.02
CA LEU A 221 -9.39 2.46 -2.28
C LEU A 221 -10.35 2.12 -3.43
N SER A 222 -11.27 3.02 -3.80
CA SER A 222 -12.13 2.88 -4.97
C SER A 222 -11.51 3.50 -6.23
N SER A 223 -10.25 3.96 -6.19
CA SER A 223 -9.59 4.53 -7.35
C SER A 223 -9.44 3.48 -8.45
N PRO A 224 -9.73 3.82 -9.73
CA PRO A 224 -9.45 2.93 -10.86
C PRO A 224 -7.94 2.84 -11.15
N VAL A 225 -7.15 3.78 -10.62
CA VAL A 225 -5.70 3.81 -10.83
C VAL A 225 -5.02 3.00 -9.73
N THR A 226 -4.34 1.92 -10.14
CA THR A 226 -3.77 0.91 -9.24
C THR A 226 -2.73 1.49 -8.28
N ASN A 227 -1.80 2.34 -8.74
CA ASN A 227 -0.79 2.92 -7.86
C ASN A 227 -1.41 3.79 -6.75
N ILE A 228 -2.40 4.63 -7.06
CA ILE A 228 -3.13 5.45 -6.07
C ILE A 228 -3.80 4.56 -5.03
N ARG A 229 -4.51 3.52 -5.49
CA ARG A 229 -5.23 2.59 -4.64
C ARG A 229 -4.28 1.82 -3.72
N ASP A 230 -3.21 1.25 -4.28
CA ASP A 230 -2.26 0.43 -3.54
C ASP A 230 -1.48 1.27 -2.52
N THR A 231 -1.07 2.49 -2.88
CA THR A 231 -0.43 3.43 -1.95
C THR A 231 -1.37 3.77 -0.78
N ALA A 232 -2.65 4.03 -1.06
CA ALA A 232 -3.63 4.31 0.00
C ALA A 232 -3.86 3.09 0.91
N ILE A 233 -3.89 1.89 0.35
CA ILE A 233 -3.97 0.63 1.11
C ILE A 233 -2.77 0.49 2.03
N ASP A 234 -1.54 0.71 1.52
CA ASP A 234 -0.31 0.59 2.30
C ASP A 234 -0.27 1.59 3.47
N GLU A 235 -0.68 2.84 3.25
CA GLU A 235 -0.79 3.85 4.32
C GLU A 235 -1.81 3.43 5.39
N LEU A 236 -2.98 2.92 5.00
CA LEU A 236 -3.99 2.43 5.95
C LEU A 236 -3.53 1.19 6.72
N ILE A 237 -2.75 0.31 6.10
CA ILE A 237 -2.12 -0.84 6.76
C ILE A 237 -1.07 -0.34 7.77
N ASN A 238 -0.22 0.63 7.39
CA ASN A 238 0.80 1.23 8.25
C ASN A 238 0.18 1.93 9.47
N MET A 239 -1.00 2.54 9.32
CA MET A 239 -1.78 3.09 10.44
C MET A 239 -2.25 2.00 11.43
N GLY A 240 -2.41 0.76 10.96
CA GLY A 240 -2.84 -0.39 11.74
C GLY A 240 -4.26 -0.24 12.30
N LYS A 241 -4.46 -0.61 13.57
CA LYS A 241 -5.79 -0.69 14.21
C LYS A 241 -6.56 0.64 14.19
N LYS A 242 -5.87 1.78 14.12
CA LYS A 242 -6.51 3.10 14.02
C LYS A 242 -7.35 3.26 12.75
N ALA A 243 -7.01 2.54 11.67
CA ALA A 243 -7.77 2.56 10.43
C ALA A 243 -9.05 1.70 10.47
N THR A 244 -9.17 0.76 11.42
CA THR A 244 -10.30 -0.19 11.46
C THR A 244 -11.67 0.48 11.59
N PRO A 245 -11.90 1.48 12.47
CA PRO A 245 -13.18 2.18 12.53
C PRO A 245 -13.52 2.96 11.25
N LEU A 246 -12.52 3.47 10.53
CA LEU A 246 -12.70 4.21 9.28
C LEU A 246 -13.14 3.27 8.15
N LEU A 247 -12.40 2.17 8.00
CA LEU A 247 -12.68 1.13 7.00
C LEU A 247 -14.05 0.46 7.21
N THR A 248 -14.41 0.17 8.47
CA THR A 248 -15.71 -0.44 8.77
C THR A 248 -16.88 0.54 8.59
N LYS A 249 -16.68 1.85 8.86
CA LYS A 249 -17.66 2.89 8.53
C LYS A 249 -17.86 3.03 7.01
N ALA A 250 -16.78 2.90 6.24
CA ALA A 250 -16.78 3.04 4.78
C ALA A 250 -17.57 1.95 4.03
N PHE A 251 -17.97 0.85 4.70
CA PHE A 251 -18.88 -0.13 4.11
C PHE A 251 -20.25 0.42 3.75
N GLN A 252 -20.68 1.52 4.39
CA GLN A 252 -21.95 2.16 4.09
C GLN A 252 -21.95 2.71 2.65
N ASN A 253 -22.80 2.13 1.80
CA ASN A 253 -22.94 2.49 0.38
C ASN A 253 -21.72 2.17 -0.51
N ALA A 254 -20.82 1.28 -0.07
CA ALA A 254 -19.70 0.83 -0.90
C ALA A 254 -20.19 -0.06 -2.05
N GLU A 255 -19.70 0.20 -3.27
CA GLU A 255 -19.85 -0.71 -4.40
C GLU A 255 -18.97 -1.97 -4.22
N ALA A 256 -19.21 -3.00 -5.02
CA ALA A 256 -18.58 -4.32 -4.84
C ALA A 256 -17.04 -4.28 -4.83
N ASP A 257 -16.43 -3.66 -5.84
CA ASP A 257 -14.96 -3.60 -5.96
C ASP A 257 -14.32 -2.85 -4.78
N TYR A 258 -14.91 -1.71 -4.39
CA TYR A 258 -14.47 -0.95 -3.22
C TYR A 258 -14.62 -1.77 -1.92
N MET A 259 -15.72 -2.50 -1.77
CA MET A 259 -15.96 -3.35 -0.60
C MET A 259 -14.92 -4.46 -0.48
N VAL A 260 -14.52 -5.09 -1.59
CA VAL A 260 -13.43 -6.08 -1.61
C VAL A 260 -12.12 -5.45 -1.12
N HIS A 261 -11.76 -4.25 -1.58
CA HIS A 261 -10.55 -3.56 -1.12
C HIS A 261 -10.61 -3.22 0.38
N LEU A 262 -11.75 -2.75 0.88
CA LEU A 262 -11.95 -2.47 2.31
C LEU A 262 -11.77 -3.74 3.17
N ILE A 263 -12.41 -4.85 2.80
CA ILE A 263 -12.33 -6.13 3.52
C ILE A 263 -10.89 -6.66 3.50
N THR A 264 -10.24 -6.62 2.33
CA THR A 264 -8.87 -7.11 2.16
C THR A 264 -7.89 -6.32 3.01
N THR A 265 -8.03 -4.99 3.03
CA THR A 265 -7.22 -4.08 3.86
C THR A 265 -7.40 -4.37 5.35
N LEU A 266 -8.64 -4.58 5.82
CA LEU A 266 -8.92 -5.01 7.19
C LEU A 266 -8.26 -6.35 7.53
N GLY A 267 -8.27 -7.29 6.58
CA GLY A 267 -7.58 -8.57 6.68
C GLY A 267 -6.07 -8.40 6.91
N TYR A 268 -5.41 -7.50 6.18
CA TYR A 268 -3.99 -7.20 6.35
C TYR A 268 -3.68 -6.45 7.66
N ILE A 269 -4.56 -5.56 8.10
CA ILE A 269 -4.45 -4.88 9.40
C ILE A 269 -4.53 -5.89 10.56
N GLY A 270 -5.38 -6.92 10.44
CA GLY A 270 -5.42 -8.02 11.41
C GLY A 270 -6.20 -7.71 12.70
N ASP A 271 -7.01 -6.63 12.74
CA ASP A 271 -7.71 -6.24 13.98
C ASP A 271 -9.02 -7.01 14.17
N GLN A 272 -9.17 -7.66 15.33
CA GLN A 272 -10.38 -8.44 15.66
C GLN A 272 -11.64 -7.56 15.78
N ALA A 273 -11.50 -6.25 15.97
CA ALA A 273 -12.61 -5.30 15.98
C ALA A 273 -13.36 -5.27 14.64
N ALA A 274 -12.73 -5.69 13.54
CA ALA A 274 -13.35 -5.76 12.22
C ALA A 274 -14.32 -6.95 12.05
N ILE A 275 -14.18 -8.01 12.86
CA ILE A 275 -14.91 -9.27 12.67
C ILE A 275 -16.43 -9.12 12.61
N PRO A 276 -17.10 -8.35 13.51
CA PRO A 276 -18.55 -8.17 13.42
C PRO A 276 -18.98 -7.60 12.07
N ALA A 277 -18.30 -6.55 11.59
CA ALA A 277 -18.62 -5.91 10.32
C ALA A 277 -18.38 -6.84 9.12
N ILE A 278 -17.30 -7.64 9.14
CA ILE A 278 -17.02 -8.64 8.08
C ILE A 278 -18.09 -9.73 8.05
N ILE A 279 -18.56 -10.22 9.21
CA ILE A 279 -19.66 -11.19 9.29
C ILE A 279 -20.96 -10.58 8.75
N ASP A 280 -21.27 -9.33 9.12
CA ASP A 280 -22.46 -8.63 8.65
C ASP A 280 -22.47 -8.47 7.12
N ILE A 281 -21.31 -8.25 6.49
CA ILE A 281 -21.21 -8.18 5.03
C ILE A 281 -21.59 -9.50 4.37
N ILE A 282 -21.11 -10.64 4.86
CA ILE A 282 -21.47 -11.95 4.28
C ILE A 282 -22.99 -12.15 4.28
N ASN A 283 -23.67 -11.67 5.32
CA ASN A 283 -25.12 -11.78 5.45
C ASN A 283 -25.91 -10.75 4.62
N THR A 284 -25.34 -9.57 4.39
CA THR A 284 -26.01 -8.45 3.70
C THR A 284 -25.70 -8.39 2.20
N GLN A 285 -24.63 -9.04 1.75
CA GLN A 285 -24.23 -9.15 0.34
C GLN A 285 -24.22 -10.63 -0.11
N PRO A 286 -25.36 -11.35 -0.02
CA PRO A 286 -25.39 -12.79 -0.28
C PRO A 286 -25.17 -13.15 -1.76
N GLU A 287 -25.32 -12.20 -2.69
CA GLU A 287 -25.24 -12.47 -4.13
C GLU A 287 -23.79 -12.41 -4.66
N ASP A 288 -22.92 -11.58 -4.07
CA ASP A 288 -21.57 -11.36 -4.61
C ASP A 288 -20.54 -12.33 -4.03
N ALA A 289 -20.12 -13.30 -4.85
CA ALA A 289 -19.15 -14.32 -4.49
C ALA A 289 -17.76 -13.76 -4.16
N ASN A 290 -17.35 -12.68 -4.82
CA ASN A 290 -16.03 -12.08 -4.63
C ASN A 290 -15.95 -11.42 -3.24
N ILE A 291 -17.04 -10.75 -2.83
CA ILE A 291 -17.16 -10.17 -1.48
C ILE A 291 -17.12 -11.26 -0.41
N ARG A 292 -17.90 -12.35 -0.59
CA ARG A 292 -17.91 -13.48 0.36
C ARG A 292 -16.54 -14.16 0.45
N GLN A 293 -15.87 -14.38 -0.68
CA GLN A 293 -14.50 -14.90 -0.73
C GLN A 293 -13.53 -13.99 0.03
N ALA A 294 -13.52 -12.69 -0.27
CA ALA A 294 -12.65 -11.73 0.40
C ALA A 294 -12.88 -11.71 1.93
N ALA A 295 -14.13 -11.85 2.37
CA ALA A 295 -14.47 -11.92 3.79
C ALA A 295 -13.85 -13.16 4.46
N TYR A 296 -13.93 -14.34 3.85
CA TYR A 296 -13.28 -15.55 4.37
C TYR A 296 -11.76 -15.47 4.37
N GLU A 297 -11.15 -14.86 3.34
CA GLU A 297 -9.71 -14.63 3.28
C GLU A 297 -9.22 -13.59 4.33
N ALA A 298 -10.04 -12.58 4.64
CA ALA A 298 -9.77 -11.67 5.75
C ALA A 298 -9.86 -12.41 7.10
N MET A 299 -10.86 -13.28 7.28
CA MET A 299 -10.95 -14.15 8.46
C MET A 299 -9.81 -15.17 8.57
N GLU A 300 -9.16 -15.56 7.46
CA GLU A 300 -7.91 -16.35 7.50
C GLU A 300 -6.82 -15.61 8.28
N ARG A 301 -6.72 -14.29 8.07
CA ARG A 301 -5.71 -13.40 8.66
C ARG A 301 -6.13 -12.85 10.04
N ILE A 302 -7.42 -12.91 10.37
CA ILE A 302 -7.98 -12.45 11.65
C ILE A 302 -8.60 -13.63 12.43
N PRO A 303 -7.79 -14.44 13.16
CA PRO A 303 -8.31 -15.58 13.90
C PRO A 303 -9.28 -15.12 15.00
N SER A 304 -10.50 -15.67 15.02
CA SER A 304 -11.49 -15.39 16.06
C SER A 304 -12.44 -16.56 16.26
N PRO A 305 -12.66 -17.06 17.49
CA PRO A 305 -13.63 -18.12 17.74
C PRO A 305 -15.06 -17.76 17.33
N ARG A 306 -15.38 -16.46 17.23
CA ARG A 306 -16.70 -15.95 16.83
C ARG A 306 -17.04 -16.28 15.37
N THR A 307 -16.04 -16.55 14.52
CA THR A 307 -16.26 -16.87 13.10
C THR A 307 -16.62 -18.34 12.88
N ALA A 308 -16.54 -19.20 13.92
CA ALA A 308 -16.66 -20.65 13.75
C ALA A 308 -17.93 -21.10 13.02
N ILE A 309 -19.09 -20.52 13.37
CA ILE A 309 -20.38 -20.86 12.74
C ILE A 309 -20.39 -20.43 11.27
N CYS A 310 -20.01 -19.17 11.01
CA CYS A 310 -19.98 -18.58 9.68
C CYS A 310 -19.01 -19.33 8.74
N LEU A 311 -17.86 -19.76 9.26
CA LEU A 311 -16.89 -20.56 8.51
C LEU A 311 -17.44 -21.93 8.11
N VAL A 312 -18.08 -22.65 9.05
CA VAL A 312 -18.69 -23.95 8.77
C VAL A 312 -19.81 -23.81 7.73
N GLN A 313 -20.62 -22.75 7.82
CA GLN A 313 -21.64 -22.43 6.81
C GLN A 313 -21.03 -22.14 5.43
N GLY A 314 -19.87 -21.49 5.38
CA GLY A 314 -19.15 -21.19 4.13
C GLY A 314 -18.74 -22.42 3.33
N LEU A 315 -18.61 -23.59 3.96
CA LEU A 315 -18.38 -24.86 3.26
C LEU A 315 -19.57 -25.33 2.42
N GLN A 316 -20.74 -24.69 2.57
CA GLN A 316 -21.94 -24.93 1.79
C GLN A 316 -22.25 -23.80 0.79
N ASP A 317 -21.32 -22.85 0.61
CA ASP A 317 -21.51 -21.77 -0.36
C ASP A 317 -21.71 -22.34 -1.78
N PRO A 318 -22.61 -21.77 -2.61
CA PRO A 318 -22.78 -22.23 -3.99
C PRO A 318 -21.50 -22.13 -4.82
N GLU A 319 -20.65 -21.14 -4.54
CA GLU A 319 -19.43 -20.88 -5.30
C GLU A 319 -18.23 -21.64 -4.74
N GLU A 320 -17.55 -22.39 -5.62
CA GLU A 320 -16.45 -23.27 -5.23
C GLU A 320 -15.28 -22.50 -4.63
N SER A 321 -14.93 -21.32 -5.16
CA SER A 321 -13.84 -20.51 -4.62
C SER A 321 -14.12 -20.03 -3.20
N VAL A 322 -15.39 -19.72 -2.89
CA VAL A 322 -15.83 -19.32 -1.55
C VAL A 322 -15.74 -20.50 -0.58
N ARG A 323 -16.22 -21.69 -0.98
CA ARG A 323 -16.09 -22.92 -0.18
C ARG A 323 -14.62 -23.24 0.14
N MET A 324 -13.75 -23.13 -0.86
CA MET A 324 -12.31 -23.38 -0.71
C MET A 324 -11.65 -22.38 0.25
N SER A 325 -12.08 -21.12 0.22
CA SER A 325 -11.62 -20.08 1.14
C SER A 325 -12.02 -20.41 2.57
N ALA A 326 -13.28 -20.77 2.78
CA ALA A 326 -13.78 -21.20 4.08
C ALA A 326 -13.01 -22.42 4.61
N ALA A 327 -12.79 -23.44 3.77
CA ALA A 327 -12.02 -24.65 4.13
C ALA A 327 -10.59 -24.33 4.58
N ARG A 328 -9.89 -23.47 3.83
CA ARG A 328 -8.53 -23.06 4.18
C ARG A 328 -8.48 -22.22 5.46
N THR A 329 -9.44 -21.31 5.63
CA THR A 329 -9.55 -20.51 6.86
C THR A 329 -9.82 -21.38 8.08
N ILE A 330 -10.69 -22.39 7.95
CA ILE A 330 -10.95 -23.38 9.00
C ILE A 330 -9.66 -24.12 9.36
N ASP A 331 -8.92 -24.60 8.36
CA ASP A 331 -7.69 -25.37 8.56
C ASP A 331 -6.60 -24.58 9.30
N LYS A 332 -6.48 -23.29 8.98
CA LYS A 332 -5.49 -22.40 9.60
C LYS A 332 -5.90 -21.96 11.01
N ASN A 333 -7.20 -21.73 11.22
CA ASN A 333 -7.75 -21.14 12.45
C ASN A 333 -8.55 -22.16 13.29
N LEU A 334 -8.10 -23.42 13.32
CA LEU A 334 -8.79 -24.50 14.03
C LEU A 334 -9.09 -24.17 15.48
N SER A 335 -10.30 -24.52 15.90
CA SER A 335 -10.77 -24.35 17.27
C SER A 335 -11.74 -25.47 17.65
N LYS A 336 -11.95 -25.70 18.96
CA LYS A 336 -12.90 -26.72 19.43
C LYS A 336 -14.31 -26.53 18.85
N PRO A 337 -14.88 -25.30 18.78
CA PRO A 337 -16.16 -25.07 18.13
C PRO A 337 -16.17 -25.44 16.63
N LEU A 338 -15.11 -25.12 15.90
CA LEU A 338 -15.00 -25.48 14.47
C LEU A 338 -14.99 -27.00 14.28
N VAL A 339 -14.15 -27.71 15.03
CA VAL A 339 -14.08 -29.18 14.95
C VAL A 339 -15.43 -29.81 15.29
N ALA A 340 -16.12 -29.33 16.33
CA ALA A 340 -17.44 -29.83 16.69
C ALA A 340 -18.48 -29.58 15.59
N GLY A 341 -18.48 -28.38 14.99
CA GLY A 341 -19.36 -28.04 13.87
C GLY A 341 -19.13 -28.93 12.65
N LEU A 342 -17.88 -29.15 12.27
CA LEU A 342 -17.51 -30.05 11.17
C LEU A 342 -17.95 -31.49 11.43
N LYS A 343 -17.68 -32.02 12.63
CA LYS A 343 -18.12 -33.38 13.01
C LYS A 343 -19.63 -33.54 12.89
N ASN A 344 -20.40 -32.53 13.31
CA ASN A 344 -21.85 -32.58 13.17
C ASN A 344 -22.28 -32.55 11.69
N MET A 345 -21.64 -31.72 10.87
CA MET A 345 -21.98 -31.58 9.46
C MET A 345 -21.67 -32.82 8.61
N ILE A 346 -20.66 -33.62 9.00
CA ILE A 346 -20.27 -34.81 8.21
C ILE A 346 -20.89 -36.12 8.69
N ARG A 347 -21.62 -36.12 9.82
CA ARG A 347 -22.10 -37.36 10.47
C ARG A 347 -23.19 -38.08 9.70
N ASP A 348 -24.10 -37.34 9.08
CA ASP A 348 -25.28 -37.87 8.40
C ASP A 348 -25.00 -38.39 6.98
N LYS A 349 -23.79 -38.12 6.44
CA LYS A 349 -23.38 -38.47 5.06
C LYS A 349 -24.33 -37.91 4.00
N SER A 350 -24.99 -36.79 4.31
CA SER A 350 -25.80 -36.03 3.38
C SER A 350 -24.99 -35.55 2.15
N PRO A 351 -25.63 -35.14 1.05
CA PRO A 351 -24.94 -34.48 -0.07
C PRO A 351 -24.08 -33.28 0.40
N GLU A 352 -24.54 -32.55 1.39
CA GLU A 352 -23.85 -31.44 2.05
C GLU A 352 -22.59 -31.92 2.80
N ALA A 353 -22.67 -33.08 3.48
CA ALA A 353 -21.52 -33.75 4.09
C ALA A 353 -20.48 -34.19 3.05
N VAL A 354 -20.93 -34.73 1.91
CA VAL A 354 -20.04 -35.11 0.80
C VAL A 354 -19.31 -33.87 0.27
N SER A 355 -20.06 -32.81 -0.04
CA SER A 355 -19.52 -31.54 -0.53
C SER A 355 -18.50 -30.92 0.44
N THR A 356 -18.80 -30.95 1.74
CA THR A 356 -17.88 -30.52 2.81
C THR A 356 -16.55 -31.25 2.73
N VAL A 357 -16.60 -32.59 2.75
CA VAL A 357 -15.39 -33.42 2.81
C VAL A 357 -14.57 -33.26 1.53
N SER A 358 -15.22 -33.26 0.37
CA SER A 358 -14.57 -32.96 -0.91
C SER A 358 -13.88 -31.61 -0.90
N THR A 359 -14.55 -30.55 -0.43
CA THR A 359 -13.97 -29.19 -0.35
C THR A 359 -12.75 -29.15 0.56
N LEU A 360 -12.82 -29.75 1.77
CA LEU A 360 -11.67 -29.78 2.69
C LEU A 360 -10.47 -30.50 2.06
N ILE A 361 -10.70 -31.58 1.31
CA ILE A 361 -9.66 -32.33 0.61
C ILE A 361 -9.09 -31.52 -0.54
N ASP A 362 -9.94 -30.94 -1.38
CA ASP A 362 -9.53 -30.23 -2.59
C ASP A 362 -8.80 -28.91 -2.25
N ALA A 363 -9.12 -28.29 -1.11
CA ALA A 363 -8.43 -27.14 -0.53
C ALA A 363 -7.09 -27.48 0.16
N ASP A 364 -6.71 -28.76 0.20
CA ASP A 364 -5.55 -29.25 0.96
C ASP A 364 -5.58 -28.85 2.46
N ALA A 365 -6.78 -28.82 3.07
CA ALA A 365 -6.99 -28.51 4.49
C ALA A 365 -6.49 -29.64 5.41
N SER A 366 -5.17 -29.82 5.48
CA SER A 366 -4.56 -31.02 6.06
C SER A 366 -4.58 -31.08 7.59
N ASN A 367 -4.58 -29.93 8.27
CA ASN A 367 -4.53 -29.88 9.73
C ASN A 367 -5.84 -30.39 10.36
N VAL A 368 -6.98 -30.09 9.72
CA VAL A 368 -8.30 -30.49 10.20
C VAL A 368 -8.48 -32.01 10.20
N PHE A 369 -7.80 -32.73 9.31
CA PHE A 369 -7.95 -34.18 9.18
C PHE A 369 -7.53 -34.91 10.46
N ASN A 370 -6.52 -34.41 11.19
CA ASN A 370 -6.13 -34.95 12.49
C ASN A 370 -7.30 -35.11 13.47
N PHE A 371 -8.30 -34.23 13.37
CA PHE A 371 -9.45 -34.19 14.27
C PHE A 371 -10.67 -34.93 13.72
N LEU A 372 -10.73 -35.13 12.40
CA LEU A 372 -11.84 -35.77 11.72
C LEU A 372 -11.60 -37.26 11.46
N MET A 373 -10.35 -37.73 11.49
CA MET A 373 -10.01 -39.13 11.24
C MET A 373 -10.64 -40.12 12.23
N ASP A 374 -11.10 -39.69 13.40
CA ASP A 374 -11.85 -40.55 14.32
C ASP A 374 -13.33 -40.72 13.93
N GLU A 375 -13.85 -39.87 13.05
CA GLU A 375 -15.22 -40.00 12.56
C GLU A 375 -15.27 -41.01 11.41
N LYS A 376 -16.04 -42.09 11.61
CA LYS A 376 -16.24 -43.12 10.57
C LYS A 376 -16.79 -42.51 9.26
N SER A 377 -17.70 -41.55 9.36
CA SER A 377 -18.26 -40.88 8.19
C SER A 377 -17.21 -40.11 7.40
N PHE A 378 -16.25 -39.45 8.07
CA PHE A 378 -15.14 -38.78 7.38
C PHE A 378 -14.31 -39.77 6.57
N ARG A 379 -13.90 -40.90 7.17
CA ARG A 379 -13.07 -41.91 6.49
C ARG A 379 -13.73 -42.45 5.22
N GLU A 380 -15.02 -42.78 5.31
CA GLU A 380 -15.77 -43.30 4.18
C GLU A 380 -15.88 -42.25 3.06
N LEU A 381 -16.31 -41.03 3.39
CA LEU A 381 -16.48 -39.94 2.41
C LEU A 381 -15.15 -39.53 1.76
N ALA A 382 -14.09 -39.40 2.57
CA ALA A 382 -12.75 -39.06 2.09
C ALA A 382 -12.19 -40.16 1.20
N GLY A 383 -12.37 -41.43 1.58
CA GLY A 383 -11.95 -42.59 0.77
C GLY A 383 -12.63 -42.59 -0.60
N THR A 384 -13.95 -42.40 -0.65
CA THR A 384 -14.69 -42.31 -1.93
C THR A 384 -14.21 -41.14 -2.79
N HIS A 385 -14.07 -39.94 -2.22
CA HIS A 385 -13.62 -38.76 -2.98
C HIS A 385 -12.22 -38.95 -3.55
N ILE A 386 -11.28 -39.46 -2.74
CA ILE A 386 -9.90 -39.70 -3.16
C ILE A 386 -9.81 -40.77 -4.26
N ALA A 387 -10.60 -41.84 -4.15
CA ALA A 387 -10.61 -42.93 -5.11
C ALA A 387 -11.24 -42.51 -6.46
N GLU A 388 -12.33 -41.75 -6.42
CA GLU A 388 -13.20 -41.56 -7.60
C GLU A 388 -13.09 -40.17 -8.25
N LYS A 389 -12.82 -39.11 -7.48
CA LYS A 389 -13.00 -37.72 -7.94
C LYS A 389 -11.78 -36.81 -7.81
N ALA A 390 -10.92 -37.05 -6.82
CA ALA A 390 -9.78 -36.18 -6.55
C ALA A 390 -8.76 -36.19 -7.71
N SER A 391 -8.18 -35.03 -8.02
CA SER A 391 -7.08 -34.93 -8.98
C SER A 391 -5.87 -35.74 -8.51
N PRO A 392 -5.01 -36.24 -9.41
CA PRO A 392 -3.82 -37.01 -9.00
C PRO A 392 -2.89 -36.23 -8.06
N SER A 393 -2.78 -34.92 -8.25
CA SER A 393 -2.03 -34.04 -7.37
C SER A 393 -2.63 -33.97 -5.95
N THR A 394 -3.95 -33.74 -5.83
CA THR A 394 -4.68 -33.75 -4.55
C THR A 394 -4.60 -35.11 -3.88
N ARG A 395 -4.81 -36.20 -4.63
CA ARG A 395 -4.65 -37.57 -4.14
C ARG A 395 -3.26 -37.80 -3.54
N LYS A 396 -2.21 -37.44 -4.27
CA LYS A 396 -0.81 -37.58 -3.81
C LYS A 396 -0.56 -36.80 -2.51
N VAL A 397 -1.05 -35.56 -2.42
CA VAL A 397 -0.91 -34.72 -1.23
C VAL A 397 -1.68 -35.33 -0.05
N PHE A 398 -2.92 -35.73 -0.26
CA PHE A 398 -3.76 -36.36 0.77
C PHE A 398 -3.12 -37.63 1.33
N LEU A 399 -2.70 -38.56 0.47
CA LEU A 399 -2.05 -39.81 0.89
C LEU A 399 -0.76 -39.56 1.68
N LYS A 400 0.05 -38.59 1.24
CA LYS A 400 1.26 -38.17 1.96
C LYS A 400 0.91 -37.62 3.35
N ASN A 401 -0.12 -36.79 3.45
CA ASN A 401 -0.56 -36.22 4.71
C ASN A 401 -1.12 -37.30 5.65
N MET A 402 -1.92 -38.23 5.14
CA MET A 402 -2.43 -39.37 5.92
C MET A 402 -1.29 -40.22 6.50
N ALA A 403 -0.26 -40.51 5.70
CA ALA A 403 0.93 -41.21 6.17
C ALA A 403 1.67 -40.41 7.27
N ALA A 404 1.79 -39.09 7.09
CA ALA A 404 2.47 -38.21 8.05
C ALA A 404 1.76 -38.14 9.42
N ILE A 405 0.43 -38.29 9.46
CA ILE A 405 -0.36 -38.27 10.69
C ILE A 405 -0.62 -39.67 11.27
N GLY A 406 0.13 -40.68 10.81
CA GLY A 406 0.08 -42.06 11.32
C GLY A 406 -1.06 -42.92 10.76
N GLN A 407 -1.84 -42.41 9.80
CA GLN A 407 -2.95 -43.12 9.16
C GLN A 407 -2.47 -43.94 7.95
N VAL A 408 -1.37 -44.68 8.12
CA VAL A 408 -0.69 -45.41 7.03
C VAL A 408 -1.56 -46.51 6.44
N GLU A 409 -2.26 -47.28 7.27
CA GLU A 409 -3.12 -48.38 6.79
C GLU A 409 -4.32 -47.86 6.01
N PHE A 410 -4.95 -46.78 6.49
CA PHE A 410 -6.02 -46.10 5.74
C PHE A 410 -5.50 -45.54 4.41
N ALA A 411 -4.32 -44.90 4.41
CA ALA A 411 -3.70 -44.40 3.18
C ALA A 411 -3.43 -45.53 2.18
N LYS A 412 -2.98 -46.71 2.63
CA LYS A 412 -2.78 -47.88 1.76
C LYS A 412 -4.10 -48.45 1.25
N GLU A 413 -5.13 -48.47 2.09
CA GLU A 413 -6.46 -48.99 1.74
C GLU A 413 -7.11 -48.18 0.61
N ILE A 414 -7.02 -46.85 0.70
CA ILE A 414 -7.61 -45.94 -0.30
C ILE A 414 -6.66 -45.60 -1.45
N ALA A 415 -5.38 -45.99 -1.38
CA ALA A 415 -4.44 -45.84 -2.47
C ALA A 415 -4.81 -46.79 -3.61
N PRO A 416 -5.24 -46.29 -4.80
CA PRO A 416 -5.55 -47.15 -5.92
C PRO A 416 -4.26 -47.59 -6.66
N PRO A 417 -4.28 -48.70 -7.42
CA PRO A 417 -3.22 -49.00 -8.37
C PRO A 417 -3.19 -47.91 -9.46
N ILE A 418 -1.99 -47.51 -9.89
CA ILE A 418 -1.74 -46.48 -10.92
C ILE A 418 -2.70 -46.68 -12.10
N THR A 419 -3.60 -45.71 -12.32
CA THR A 419 -4.59 -45.78 -13.40
C THR A 419 -3.99 -45.29 -14.73
N GLU A 420 -4.62 -45.62 -15.86
CA GLU A 420 -4.22 -45.06 -17.16
C GLU A 420 -4.32 -43.52 -17.20
N ALA A 421 -5.18 -42.91 -16.39
CA ALA A 421 -5.28 -41.46 -16.24
C ALA A 421 -4.02 -40.84 -15.61
N ASP A 422 -3.41 -41.51 -14.61
CA ASP A 422 -2.14 -41.08 -14.00
C ASP A 422 -0.97 -41.19 -15.00
N LYS A 423 -1.03 -42.13 -15.95
CA LYS A 423 -0.08 -42.26 -17.06
C LYS A 423 -0.34 -41.25 -18.18
N ALA A 424 -1.60 -40.91 -18.44
CA ALA A 424 -2.01 -39.93 -19.44
C ALA A 424 -1.65 -38.49 -19.03
N GLU A 425 -1.78 -38.12 -17.74
CA GLU A 425 -1.28 -36.85 -17.20
C GLU A 425 0.24 -36.69 -17.43
N ALA A 426 1.02 -37.74 -17.17
CA ALA A 426 2.45 -37.75 -17.42
C ALA A 426 2.82 -37.64 -18.92
N SER A 427 1.86 -37.90 -19.81
CA SER A 427 2.02 -37.93 -21.26
C SER A 427 1.42 -36.70 -21.99
N SER A 428 0.81 -35.74 -21.29
CA SER A 428 0.30 -34.53 -21.93
C SER A 428 1.45 -33.68 -22.48
N SER A 429 1.50 -33.52 -23.80
CA SER A 429 2.49 -32.70 -24.48
C SER A 429 2.24 -31.18 -24.39
N ILE A 430 1.12 -30.78 -23.76
CA ILE A 430 0.70 -29.38 -23.61
C ILE A 430 1.28 -28.84 -22.30
N LYS A 431 1.94 -27.69 -22.36
CA LYS A 431 2.53 -27.01 -21.21
C LYS A 431 1.72 -25.77 -20.84
N ILE A 432 0.92 -25.87 -19.79
CA ILE A 432 0.13 -24.75 -19.26
C ILE A 432 0.84 -24.17 -18.04
N VAL A 433 0.93 -22.84 -17.98
CA VAL A 433 1.43 -22.10 -16.80
C VAL A 433 0.28 -21.32 -16.19
N VAL A 434 0.06 -21.49 -14.89
CA VAL A 434 -0.95 -20.74 -14.13
C VAL A 434 -0.26 -19.82 -13.12
N VAL A 435 -0.63 -18.55 -13.11
CA VAL A 435 -0.04 -17.50 -12.27
C VAL A 435 -1.13 -16.80 -11.48
N ASP A 436 -1.05 -16.86 -10.16
CA ASP A 436 -2.02 -16.26 -9.24
C ASP A 436 -1.33 -16.18 -7.87
N ASP A 437 -1.40 -15.05 -7.17
CA ASP A 437 -0.75 -14.87 -5.87
C ASP A 437 -1.45 -15.67 -4.75
N SER A 438 -2.72 -16.02 -4.95
CA SER A 438 -3.48 -16.93 -4.11
C SER A 438 -3.16 -18.40 -4.44
N LYS A 439 -2.41 -19.04 -3.53
CA LYS A 439 -2.17 -20.50 -3.59
C LYS A 439 -3.46 -21.33 -3.69
N MET A 440 -4.56 -20.82 -3.14
CA MET A 440 -5.86 -21.48 -3.22
C MET A 440 -6.40 -21.43 -4.65
N MET A 441 -6.34 -20.28 -5.31
CA MET A 441 -6.77 -20.14 -6.70
C MET A 441 -5.90 -20.99 -7.63
N LEU A 442 -4.57 -21.02 -7.42
CA LEU A 442 -3.68 -21.93 -8.14
C LEU A 442 -4.14 -23.39 -8.02
N LYS A 443 -4.54 -23.83 -6.82
CA LYS A 443 -5.04 -25.17 -6.57
C LYS A 443 -6.38 -25.42 -7.27
N LEU A 444 -7.30 -24.45 -7.22
CA LEU A 444 -8.59 -24.49 -7.92
C LEU A 444 -8.38 -24.67 -9.43
N TYR A 445 -7.53 -23.84 -10.04
CA TYR A 445 -7.23 -23.93 -11.48
C TYR A 445 -6.54 -25.24 -11.84
N GLN A 446 -5.61 -25.71 -11.01
CA GLN A 446 -4.97 -27.01 -11.19
C GLN A 446 -5.98 -28.15 -11.17
N ASN A 447 -6.91 -28.17 -10.22
CA ASN A 447 -7.96 -29.19 -10.14
C ASN A 447 -8.87 -29.15 -11.37
N LYS A 448 -9.29 -27.95 -11.81
CA LYS A 448 -10.12 -27.77 -13.02
C LYS A 448 -9.39 -28.26 -14.27
N LEU A 449 -8.11 -27.95 -14.44
CA LEU A 449 -7.32 -28.43 -15.59
C LEU A 449 -7.10 -29.95 -15.53
N SER A 450 -6.86 -30.51 -14.35
CA SER A 450 -6.69 -31.97 -14.17
C SER A 450 -7.97 -32.72 -14.55
N ALA A 451 -9.14 -32.19 -14.20
CA ALA A 451 -10.44 -32.74 -14.63
C ALA A 451 -10.64 -32.71 -16.15
N LEU A 452 -9.89 -31.88 -16.88
CA LEU A 452 -9.85 -31.85 -18.34
C LEU A 452 -8.72 -32.73 -18.94
N GLY A 453 -7.97 -33.47 -18.11
CA GLY A 453 -6.81 -34.27 -18.54
C GLY A 453 -5.57 -33.43 -18.87
N LEU A 454 -5.51 -32.19 -18.39
CA LEU A 454 -4.41 -31.26 -18.65
C LEU A 454 -3.55 -31.06 -17.41
N VAL A 455 -2.24 -30.96 -17.60
CA VAL A 455 -1.27 -30.68 -16.53
C VAL A 455 -0.79 -29.24 -16.65
N CYS A 456 -0.62 -28.58 -15.49
CA CYS A 456 -0.09 -27.24 -15.42
C CYS A 456 1.06 -27.10 -14.41
N GLU A 457 1.93 -26.13 -14.67
CA GLU A 457 2.87 -25.59 -13.68
C GLU A 457 2.23 -24.36 -13.02
N THR A 458 2.26 -24.28 -11.70
CA THR A 458 1.67 -23.18 -10.93
C THR A 458 2.75 -22.28 -10.32
N TYR A 459 2.52 -20.97 -10.32
CA TYR A 459 3.44 -19.97 -9.77
C TYR A 459 2.68 -18.97 -8.93
N ASN A 460 3.02 -18.89 -7.64
CA ASN A 460 2.42 -17.92 -6.71
C ASN A 460 3.15 -16.57 -6.66
N ARG A 461 4.12 -16.39 -7.55
CA ARG A 461 4.95 -15.21 -7.69
C ARG A 461 5.18 -14.95 -9.17
N PRO A 462 4.66 -13.84 -9.73
CA PRO A 462 4.70 -13.58 -11.16
C PRO A 462 6.12 -13.49 -11.72
N GLU A 463 7.10 -13.02 -10.94
CA GLU A 463 8.50 -12.89 -11.38
C GLU A 463 9.13 -14.26 -11.71
N ASN A 464 8.75 -15.30 -10.97
CA ASN A 464 9.20 -16.67 -11.23
C ASN A 464 8.53 -17.26 -12.47
N ALA A 465 7.26 -16.93 -12.69
CA ALA A 465 6.53 -17.34 -13.88
C ALA A 465 7.16 -16.75 -15.14
N VAL A 466 7.49 -15.45 -15.15
CA VAL A 466 8.17 -14.77 -16.27
C VAL A 466 9.45 -15.51 -16.64
N LYS A 467 10.33 -15.76 -15.66
CA LYS A 467 11.61 -16.47 -15.89
C LYS A 467 11.38 -17.85 -16.52
N ARG A 468 10.39 -18.61 -16.05
CA ARG A 468 10.05 -19.93 -16.60
C ARG A 468 9.48 -19.84 -18.03
N ILE A 469 8.56 -18.92 -18.27
CA ILE A 469 7.89 -18.73 -19.55
C ILE A 469 8.89 -18.32 -20.62
N LEU A 470 9.82 -17.40 -20.29
CA LEU A 470 10.83 -16.94 -21.22
C LEU A 470 11.91 -18.00 -21.52
N SER A 471 12.18 -18.93 -20.61
CA SER A 471 13.25 -19.93 -20.73
C SER A 471 12.82 -21.29 -21.27
N GLY A 472 11.52 -21.59 -21.35
CA GLY A 472 11.02 -22.88 -21.82
C GLY A 472 9.77 -22.77 -22.67
N LYS A 473 9.32 -23.90 -23.21
CA LYS A 473 8.07 -23.95 -23.99
C LYS A 473 6.86 -23.86 -23.06
N THR A 474 5.92 -22.98 -23.42
CA THR A 474 4.59 -22.84 -22.82
C THR A 474 3.58 -22.73 -23.95
N ASP A 475 2.47 -23.45 -23.86
CA ASP A 475 1.39 -23.47 -24.86
C ASP A 475 0.18 -22.61 -24.43
N LEU A 476 0.03 -22.32 -23.13
CA LEU A 476 -1.02 -21.43 -22.60
C LEU A 476 -0.57 -20.83 -21.26
N VAL A 477 -0.80 -19.54 -21.07
CA VAL A 477 -0.73 -18.90 -19.74
C VAL A 477 -2.13 -18.60 -19.26
N ILE A 478 -2.42 -18.94 -18.00
CA ILE A 478 -3.59 -18.48 -17.26
C ILE A 478 -3.08 -17.57 -16.15
N THR A 479 -3.61 -16.35 -16.03
CA THR A 479 -3.15 -15.40 -15.00
C THR A 479 -4.31 -14.66 -14.34
N ASP A 480 -4.17 -14.35 -13.04
CA ASP A 480 -4.99 -13.32 -12.42
C ASP A 480 -4.57 -11.92 -12.90
N LEU A 481 -5.43 -10.93 -12.72
CA LEU A 481 -5.14 -9.52 -13.00
C LEU A 481 -4.44 -8.83 -11.82
N ASN A 482 -4.96 -8.99 -10.60
CA ASN A 482 -4.50 -8.27 -9.43
C ASN A 482 -3.51 -9.15 -8.66
N MET A 483 -2.22 -8.88 -8.87
CA MET A 483 -1.14 -9.53 -8.15
C MET A 483 -0.16 -8.46 -7.68
N PRO A 484 0.45 -8.62 -6.48
CA PRO A 484 1.41 -7.66 -5.96
C PRO A 484 2.69 -7.63 -6.81
N ASN A 485 3.36 -6.47 -6.84
CA ASN A 485 4.59 -6.15 -7.58
C ASN A 485 4.48 -6.18 -9.11
N ILE A 486 3.97 -7.28 -9.69
CA ILE A 486 3.73 -7.42 -11.12
C ILE A 486 2.30 -7.87 -11.32
N ASN A 487 1.44 -6.99 -11.82
CA ASN A 487 0.06 -7.32 -12.12
C ASN A 487 -0.07 -8.12 -13.43
N GLY A 488 -1.26 -8.64 -13.71
CA GLY A 488 -1.52 -9.47 -14.89
C GLY A 488 -1.30 -8.74 -16.24
N LEU A 489 -1.45 -7.41 -16.27
CA LEU A 489 -1.17 -6.61 -17.47
C LEU A 489 0.33 -6.49 -17.71
N GLU A 490 1.11 -6.16 -16.68
CA GLU A 490 2.56 -6.06 -16.74
C GLU A 490 3.20 -7.41 -17.08
N LEU A 491 2.73 -8.49 -16.45
CA LEU A 491 3.11 -9.86 -16.80
C LEU A 491 2.86 -10.14 -18.29
N THR A 492 1.70 -9.72 -18.79
CA THR A 492 1.36 -9.88 -20.21
C THR A 492 2.31 -9.07 -21.10
N MET A 493 2.61 -7.82 -20.75
CA MET A 493 3.53 -6.97 -21.51
C MET A 493 4.92 -7.60 -21.59
N GLU A 494 5.46 -8.10 -20.48
CA GLU A 494 6.76 -8.79 -20.43
C GLU A 494 6.78 -10.05 -21.31
N ILE A 495 5.72 -10.86 -21.30
CA ILE A 495 5.60 -12.02 -22.19
C ILE A 495 5.57 -11.57 -23.67
N ARG A 496 4.86 -10.48 -23.98
CA ARG A 496 4.70 -9.94 -25.33
C ARG A 496 5.96 -9.32 -25.92
N ARG A 497 7.00 -9.05 -25.11
CA ARG A 497 8.33 -8.67 -25.60
C ARG A 497 9.00 -9.78 -26.42
N LYS A 498 8.61 -11.04 -26.19
CA LYS A 498 9.20 -12.23 -26.85
C LYS A 498 8.21 -13.04 -27.67
N PHE A 499 6.96 -13.18 -27.22
CA PHE A 499 5.97 -14.07 -27.83
C PHE A 499 4.76 -13.29 -28.34
N THR A 500 4.35 -13.53 -29.58
CA THR A 500 3.13 -12.93 -30.12
C THR A 500 1.87 -13.59 -29.51
N ARG A 501 0.70 -13.00 -29.75
CA ARG A 501 -0.60 -13.54 -29.33
C ARG A 501 -0.87 -14.95 -29.90
N THR A 502 -0.32 -15.26 -31.06
CA THR A 502 -0.46 -16.57 -31.72
C THR A 502 0.56 -17.57 -31.18
N ASP A 503 1.76 -17.12 -30.82
CA ASP A 503 2.81 -18.02 -30.28
C ASP A 503 2.48 -18.50 -28.87
N LEU A 504 1.94 -17.60 -28.05
CA LEU A 504 1.60 -17.89 -26.66
C LEU A 504 0.29 -17.19 -26.26
N PRO A 505 -0.85 -17.91 -26.26
CA PRO A 505 -2.10 -17.36 -25.80
C PRO A 505 -2.09 -17.14 -24.29
N ILE A 506 -2.77 -16.08 -23.86
CA ILE A 506 -2.95 -15.71 -22.46
C ILE A 506 -4.45 -15.62 -22.15
N LEU A 507 -4.91 -16.43 -21.20
CA LEU A 507 -6.20 -16.33 -20.55
C LEU A 507 -6.05 -15.54 -19.26
N MET A 508 -6.65 -14.36 -19.18
CA MET A 508 -6.70 -13.61 -17.93
C MET A 508 -8.01 -13.93 -17.21
N ILE A 509 -7.95 -14.11 -15.89
CA ILE A 509 -9.14 -14.31 -15.05
C ILE A 509 -9.16 -13.18 -14.04
N THR A 510 -10.30 -12.50 -13.87
CA THR A 510 -10.36 -11.31 -13.01
C THR A 510 -11.72 -11.16 -12.33
N THR A 511 -11.72 -10.49 -11.17
CA THR A 511 -12.93 -10.00 -10.48
C THR A 511 -13.26 -8.55 -10.85
N GLN A 512 -12.36 -7.83 -11.54
CA GLN A 512 -12.57 -6.40 -11.83
C GLN A 512 -13.60 -6.19 -12.93
N SER A 513 -14.56 -5.32 -12.61
CA SER A 513 -15.65 -4.96 -13.50
C SER A 513 -15.24 -3.98 -14.62
N ASP A 514 -14.12 -3.26 -14.46
CA ASP A 514 -13.60 -2.29 -15.45
C ASP A 514 -13.32 -2.88 -16.84
N PHE A 515 -13.09 -4.18 -16.92
CA PHE A 515 -12.85 -4.89 -18.17
C PHE A 515 -14.15 -5.33 -18.86
N ILE A 516 -15.31 -5.00 -18.28
CA ILE A 516 -16.63 -5.50 -18.65
C ILE A 516 -17.62 -4.34 -18.80
N GLU A 517 -18.19 -4.21 -20.00
CA GLU A 517 -19.35 -3.37 -20.25
C GLU A 517 -20.64 -4.16 -20.00
N LYS A 518 -21.57 -3.61 -19.20
CA LYS A 518 -22.94 -4.13 -19.13
C LYS A 518 -23.71 -3.67 -20.37
N ARG A 519 -24.07 -4.60 -21.27
CA ARG A 519 -24.97 -4.31 -22.40
C ARG A 519 -26.17 -5.26 -22.36
N GLY A 520 -27.36 -4.72 -22.11
CA GLY A 520 -28.61 -5.48 -22.20
C GLY A 520 -28.76 -6.64 -21.21
N GLY A 521 -28.13 -6.55 -20.04
CA GLY A 521 -28.14 -7.62 -19.02
C GLY A 521 -26.99 -8.61 -19.13
N ASP A 522 -26.30 -8.64 -20.29
CA ASP A 522 -25.12 -9.47 -20.50
C ASP A 522 -23.82 -8.70 -20.21
N MET A 523 -22.85 -9.39 -19.62
CA MET A 523 -21.50 -8.90 -19.36
C MET A 523 -20.66 -9.04 -20.64
N VAL A 524 -20.25 -7.93 -21.25
CA VAL A 524 -19.48 -7.90 -22.51
C VAL A 524 -18.08 -7.35 -22.25
N ILE A 525 -17.04 -8.13 -22.55
CA ILE A 525 -15.65 -7.72 -22.33
C ILE A 525 -15.24 -6.61 -23.30
N ASN A 526 -14.54 -5.58 -22.80
CA ASN A 526 -14.04 -4.48 -23.64
C ASN A 526 -12.92 -4.96 -24.59
N LYS A 527 -13.28 -5.16 -25.87
CA LYS A 527 -12.36 -5.66 -26.92
C LYS A 527 -11.18 -4.73 -27.21
N ALA A 528 -11.35 -3.41 -27.10
CA ALA A 528 -10.29 -2.47 -27.40
C ALA A 528 -9.14 -2.56 -26.37
N LEU A 529 -9.47 -2.86 -25.12
CA LEU A 529 -8.50 -3.04 -24.03
C LEU A 529 -7.76 -4.38 -24.15
N LEU A 530 -8.47 -5.44 -24.58
CA LEU A 530 -7.90 -6.76 -24.89
C LEU A 530 -6.86 -6.71 -26.02
N GLU A 531 -7.14 -5.95 -27.08
CA GLU A 531 -6.24 -5.84 -28.22
C GLU A 531 -4.96 -5.08 -27.87
N LYS A 532 -5.08 -3.94 -27.17
CA LYS A 532 -3.93 -3.14 -26.72
C LYS A 532 -3.03 -3.88 -25.72
N SER A 533 -3.62 -4.64 -24.79
CA SER A 533 -2.87 -5.36 -23.75
C SER A 533 -2.16 -6.61 -24.27
N GLY A 534 -2.56 -7.16 -25.42
CA GLY A 534 -2.02 -8.43 -25.91
C GLY A 534 -2.63 -9.67 -25.27
N ILE A 535 -3.70 -9.54 -24.46
CA ILE A 535 -4.42 -10.65 -23.83
C ILE A 535 -5.35 -11.32 -24.83
N ASN A 536 -5.35 -12.66 -24.90
CA ASN A 536 -6.17 -13.40 -25.85
C ASN A 536 -7.63 -13.48 -25.42
N LYS A 537 -7.89 -13.75 -24.15
CA LYS A 537 -9.25 -13.86 -23.60
C LYS A 537 -9.27 -13.47 -22.12
N ILE A 538 -10.37 -12.87 -21.68
CA ILE A 538 -10.66 -12.62 -20.27
C ILE A 538 -11.83 -13.50 -19.83
N LEU A 539 -11.78 -14.00 -18.60
CA LEU A 539 -12.87 -14.69 -17.93
C LEU A 539 -13.17 -13.98 -16.60
N HIS A 540 -14.39 -13.51 -16.43
CA HIS A 540 -14.80 -12.85 -15.19
C HIS A 540 -15.20 -13.86 -14.12
N LYS A 541 -14.88 -13.58 -12.86
CA LYS A 541 -15.31 -14.37 -11.68
C LYS A 541 -16.66 -13.85 -11.16
N PRO A 542 -17.64 -14.72 -10.85
CA PRO A 542 -17.61 -16.17 -10.95
C PRO A 542 -17.83 -16.68 -12.40
N PHE A 543 -17.34 -17.89 -12.68
CA PHE A 543 -17.52 -18.56 -13.98
C PHE A 543 -17.83 -20.05 -13.79
N SER A 544 -18.57 -20.63 -14.73
CA SER A 544 -18.87 -22.07 -14.74
C SER A 544 -17.70 -22.91 -15.27
N ASP A 545 -17.65 -24.18 -14.88
CA ASP A 545 -16.68 -25.15 -15.40
C ASP A 545 -16.76 -25.27 -16.93
N ASN A 546 -17.96 -25.16 -17.49
CA ASN A 546 -18.17 -25.18 -18.93
C ASN A 546 -17.54 -23.96 -19.61
N HIS A 547 -17.67 -22.77 -19.02
CA HIS A 547 -17.05 -21.54 -19.55
C HIS A 547 -15.52 -21.59 -19.44
N PHE A 548 -14.99 -22.08 -18.33
CA PHE A 548 -13.55 -22.30 -18.15
C PHE A 548 -13.01 -23.28 -19.19
N LYS A 549 -13.65 -24.46 -19.31
CA LYS A 549 -13.33 -25.50 -20.29
C LYS A 549 -13.35 -24.97 -21.71
N ALA A 550 -14.42 -24.29 -22.11
CA ALA A 550 -14.57 -23.72 -23.45
C ALA A 550 -13.44 -22.72 -23.75
N SER A 551 -13.10 -21.86 -22.79
CA SER A 551 -12.04 -20.86 -22.94
C SER A 551 -10.65 -21.47 -23.08
N VAL A 552 -10.33 -22.49 -22.27
CA VAL A 552 -9.06 -23.21 -22.36
C VAL A 552 -8.93 -23.92 -23.71
N PHE A 553 -9.94 -24.68 -24.12
CA PHE A 553 -9.87 -25.41 -25.39
C PHE A 553 -9.89 -24.50 -26.63
N GLU A 554 -10.62 -23.39 -26.59
CA GLU A 554 -10.59 -22.38 -27.66
C GLU A 554 -9.16 -21.86 -27.89
N LEU A 555 -8.46 -21.49 -26.82
CA LEU A 555 -7.10 -20.96 -26.91
C LEU A 555 -6.09 -22.03 -27.36
N LEU A 556 -6.23 -23.28 -26.88
CA LEU A 556 -5.33 -24.36 -27.25
C LEU A 556 -5.48 -24.80 -28.71
N LYS A 557 -6.66 -24.65 -29.33
CA LYS A 557 -6.89 -24.92 -30.77
C LYS A 557 -6.03 -24.04 -31.69
N HIS A 558 -5.60 -22.88 -31.22
CA HIS A 558 -4.78 -21.96 -32.02
C HIS A 558 -3.28 -22.29 -31.95
N VAL A 559 -2.84 -23.06 -30.95
CA VAL A 559 -1.42 -23.39 -30.72
C VAL A 559 -1.03 -24.71 -31.38
N ARG A 560 -2.00 -25.62 -31.57
CA ARG A 560 -1.89 -26.85 -32.36
C ARG A 560 -3.25 -27.20 -32.96
N SER A 561 -3.28 -28.01 -34.02
CA SER A 561 -4.47 -28.74 -34.50
C SER A 561 -4.96 -29.75 -33.45
N PHE A 562 -5.42 -29.22 -32.31
CA PHE A 562 -6.02 -29.95 -31.21
C PHE A 562 -7.45 -30.28 -31.60
N ILE A 563 -7.68 -31.53 -32.04
CA ILE A 563 -9.01 -32.09 -32.21
C ILE A 563 -9.34 -32.80 -30.88
N PRO A 564 -10.49 -32.49 -30.24
CA PRO A 564 -10.81 -32.91 -28.88
C PRO A 564 -10.85 -34.42 -28.67
#